data_AF-A0AA97DG76-F1
#
_entry.id   AF-A0AA97DG76-F1
#
_cell.length_a   1.000
_cell.length_b   1.000
_cell.length_c   1.000
_cell.angle_alpha   90.00
_cell.angle_beta   90.00
_cell.angle_gamma   90.00
#
_symmetry.space_group_name_H-M   'P 1'
#
loop_
_entity.id
_entity.type
_entity.pdbx_description
1 polymer ?
#
loop_
_entity_poly.entity_id
_entity_poly.type
_entity_poly.pdbx_seq_one_letter_code
_entity_poly.pdbx_strand_id
1 'polypeptide(L)'
;MKNNYLFFVCLILIIVRISSQEQTNSSTTFSQNDDILYPAISFEHPLHLDVFVSVVNCDGIPSLRIGTFNESRARKDIVTSFQITISDENGKSEVFNFPNKNYKFGEMLISNCSNLTQKLVSTLNWRTDNSTKKIKLKFDYEN
;
A
#
# COMPACT_ATOMS: atom_id res chain seq x y z
N MET A 1 -38.81 39.85 32.37
CA MET A 1 -38.36 38.46 32.15
C MET A 1 -38.05 38.28 30.67
N LYS A 2 -36.82 38.56 30.28
CA LYS A 2 -36.27 38.38 28.93
C LYS A 2 -35.01 37.54 29.09
N ASN A 3 -34.71 36.75 28.07
CA ASN A 3 -33.57 35.83 27.94
C ASN A 3 -33.77 34.44 28.55
N ASN A 4 -34.16 33.52 27.67
CA ASN A 4 -33.60 32.16 27.62
C ASN A 4 -33.93 31.42 26.30
N TYR A 5 -34.76 32.02 25.43
CA TYR A 5 -35.05 31.45 24.12
C TYR A 5 -33.86 31.42 23.15
N LEU A 6 -32.96 32.41 23.22
CA LEU A 6 -31.81 32.47 22.29
C LEU A 6 -30.82 31.32 22.55
N PHE A 7 -30.65 30.92 23.81
CA PHE A 7 -29.74 29.85 24.21
C PHE A 7 -30.24 28.47 23.75
N PHE A 8 -31.55 28.23 23.85
CA PHE A 8 -32.18 27.01 23.36
C PHE A 8 -32.17 26.91 21.83
N VAL A 9 -32.36 28.01 21.12
CA VAL A 9 -32.28 28.03 19.64
C VAL A 9 -30.85 27.76 19.16
N CYS A 10 -29.83 28.29 19.84
CA CYS A 10 -28.43 27.98 19.53
C CYS A 10 -28.07 26.51 19.77
N LEU A 11 -28.58 25.88 20.84
CA LEU A 11 -28.27 24.48 21.15
C LEU A 11 -28.85 23.51 20.12
N ILE A 12 -30.06 23.79 19.60
CA ILE A 12 -30.72 22.96 18.59
C ILE A 12 -29.99 23.05 17.23
N LEU A 13 -29.46 24.21 16.87
CA LEU A 13 -28.71 24.39 15.61
C LEU A 13 -27.37 23.63 15.59
N ILE A 14 -26.74 23.42 16.75
CA ILE A 14 -25.49 22.64 16.86
C ILE A 14 -25.78 21.15 16.66
N ILE A 15 -26.90 20.63 17.21
CA ILE A 15 -27.25 19.20 17.08
C ILE A 15 -27.61 18.85 15.62
N VAL A 16 -28.28 19.75 14.89
CA VAL A 16 -28.62 19.54 13.46
C VAL A 16 -27.38 19.60 12.55
N ARG A 17 -26.35 20.38 12.93
CA ARG A 17 -25.06 20.38 12.20
C ARG A 17 -24.29 19.08 12.38
N ILE A 18 -24.39 18.43 13.54
CA ILE A 18 -23.72 17.15 13.82
C ILE A 18 -24.42 16.00 13.09
N SER A 19 -25.76 16.01 12.99
CA SER A 19 -26.50 14.97 12.24
C SER A 19 -26.43 15.11 10.72
N SER A 20 -26.14 16.30 10.18
CA SER A 20 -25.81 16.48 8.75
C SER A 20 -24.33 16.16 8.42
N GLN A 21 -23.54 15.73 9.41
CA GLN A 21 -22.16 15.29 9.21
C GLN A 21 -21.98 13.79 9.42
N GLU A 22 -23.07 13.01 9.37
CA GLU A 22 -23.00 11.63 8.94
C GLU A 22 -23.24 11.56 7.44
N GLN A 23 -22.39 10.80 6.76
CA GLN A 23 -22.56 10.37 5.38
C GLN A 23 -22.03 11.29 4.27
N THR A 24 -20.86 11.91 4.47
CA THR A 24 -19.84 11.75 3.42
C THR A 24 -19.23 10.37 3.60
N ASN A 25 -19.99 9.37 3.16
CA ASN A 25 -19.41 8.15 2.64
C ASN A 25 -18.52 8.57 1.47
N SER A 26 -17.28 9.01 1.72
CA SER A 26 -16.21 8.69 0.80
C SER A 26 -15.81 7.23 1.05
N SER A 27 -16.79 6.34 0.94
CA SER A 27 -16.54 5.15 0.16
C SER A 27 -16.22 5.69 -1.24
N THR A 28 -14.96 6.07 -1.46
CA THR A 28 -14.34 5.74 -2.73
C THR A 28 -14.62 4.25 -2.86
N THR A 29 -15.65 3.93 -3.62
CA THR A 29 -15.89 2.60 -4.11
C THR A 29 -14.65 2.33 -4.94
N PHE A 30 -13.62 1.79 -4.30
CA PHE A 30 -12.50 1.16 -4.97
C PHE A 30 -13.10 -0.13 -5.53
N SER A 31 -13.95 0.04 -6.55
CA SER A 31 -14.41 -1.05 -7.39
C SER A 31 -13.27 -1.34 -8.34
N GLN A 32 -12.26 -2.01 -7.79
CA GLN A 32 -11.30 -2.79 -8.53
C GLN A 32 -11.30 -4.13 -7.80
N ASN A 33 -11.62 -5.20 -8.52
CA ASN A 33 -11.71 -6.56 -8.01
C ASN A 33 -10.31 -7.10 -7.66
N ASP A 34 -9.62 -6.39 -6.77
CA ASP A 34 -8.24 -6.62 -6.39
C ASP A 34 -8.20 -7.50 -5.15
N ASP A 35 -8.47 -8.79 -5.32
CA ASP A 35 -8.41 -9.73 -4.20
C ASP A 35 -6.97 -9.82 -3.69
N ILE A 36 -6.76 -9.59 -2.40
CA ILE A 36 -5.44 -9.75 -1.78
C ILE A 36 -5.10 -11.24 -1.73
N LEU A 37 -4.11 -11.66 -2.51
CA LEU A 37 -3.61 -13.03 -2.56
C LEU A 37 -2.53 -13.29 -1.51
N TYR A 38 -1.78 -12.26 -1.12
CA TYR A 38 -0.79 -12.33 -0.05
C TYR A 38 -0.75 -10.99 0.70
N PRO A 39 -0.87 -10.99 2.03
CA PRO A 39 -0.95 -9.77 2.82
C PRO A 39 0.33 -8.94 2.67
N ALA A 40 0.21 -7.63 2.87
CA ALA A 40 1.34 -6.73 2.77
C ALA A 40 2.40 -7.02 3.85
N ILE A 41 3.66 -7.06 3.45
CA ILE A 41 4.84 -7.09 4.32
C ILE A 41 5.63 -5.80 4.09
N SER A 42 6.16 -5.22 5.17
CA SER A 42 7.00 -4.03 5.12
C SER A 42 8.48 -4.38 5.33
N PHE A 43 9.36 -3.67 4.63
CA PHE A 43 10.80 -3.71 4.78
C PHE A 43 11.33 -2.28 4.87
N GLU A 44 12.23 -2.02 5.81
CA GLU A 44 12.81 -0.68 6.01
C GLU A 44 14.29 -0.69 5.58
N HIS A 45 14.65 0.25 4.69
CA HIS A 45 16.05 0.53 4.36
C HIS A 45 16.73 1.26 5.52
N PRO A 46 18.04 1.08 5.78
CA PRO A 46 18.79 1.88 6.77
C PRO A 46 18.76 3.41 6.59
N LEU A 47 18.23 3.91 5.47
CA LEU A 47 18.07 5.33 5.17
C LEU A 47 16.64 5.82 5.44
N HIS A 48 15.80 4.98 6.05
CA HIS A 48 14.38 5.18 6.31
C HIS A 48 13.57 5.33 5.01
N LEU A 49 13.72 4.33 4.13
CA LEU A 49 12.81 4.08 3.02
C LEU A 49 12.02 2.81 3.35
N ASP A 50 10.72 2.95 3.52
CA ASP A 50 9.81 1.80 3.64
C ASP A 50 9.47 1.26 2.25
N VAL A 51 9.48 -0.07 2.14
CA VAL A 51 8.99 -0.79 0.96
C VAL A 51 7.93 -1.78 1.42
N PHE A 52 6.71 -1.59 0.91
CA PHE A 52 5.57 -2.46 1.15
C PHE A 52 5.41 -3.40 -0.03
N VAL A 53 5.32 -4.69 0.23
CA VAL A 53 5.18 -5.73 -0.78
C VAL A 53 3.94 -6.54 -0.48
N SER A 54 3.03 -6.63 -1.45
CA SER A 54 1.85 -7.49 -1.38
C SER A 54 1.62 -8.17 -2.72
N VAL A 55 0.84 -9.25 -2.71
CA VAL A 55 0.40 -9.89 -3.96
C VAL A 55 -1.11 -9.77 -4.05
N VAL A 56 -1.58 -9.25 -5.17
CA VAL A 56 -2.99 -8.99 -5.43
C VAL A 56 -3.40 -9.67 -6.73
N ASN A 57 -4.68 -9.97 -6.86
CA ASN A 57 -5.27 -10.47 -8.09
C ASN A 57 -5.74 -9.27 -8.93
N CYS A 58 -5.04 -8.95 -10.01
CA CYS A 58 -5.49 -7.94 -10.96
C CYS A 58 -6.17 -8.63 -12.15
N ASP A 59 -7.50 -8.52 -12.26
CA ASP A 59 -8.28 -9.07 -13.37
C ASP A 59 -8.02 -10.58 -13.64
N GLY A 60 -7.88 -11.37 -12.57
CA GLY A 60 -7.60 -12.81 -12.66
C GLY A 60 -6.11 -13.18 -12.73
N ILE A 61 -5.22 -12.18 -12.73
CA ILE A 61 -3.76 -12.33 -12.83
C ILE A 61 -3.09 -11.94 -11.49
N PRO A 62 -2.44 -12.89 -10.79
CA PRO A 62 -1.58 -12.57 -9.65
C PRO A 62 -0.52 -11.55 -10.06
N SER A 63 -0.44 -10.46 -9.30
CA SER A 63 0.44 -9.33 -9.61
C SER A 63 1.10 -8.80 -8.34
N LEU A 64 2.34 -8.35 -8.48
CA LEU A 64 3.11 -7.79 -7.39
C LEU A 64 2.73 -6.31 -7.19
N ARG A 65 2.16 -5.99 -6.03
CA ARG A 65 1.85 -4.61 -5.63
C ARG A 65 2.93 -4.12 -4.68
N ILE A 66 3.62 -3.07 -5.11
CA ILE A 66 4.68 -2.38 -4.38
C ILE A 66 4.20 -1.01 -3.94
N GLY A 67 4.43 -0.72 -2.67
CA GLY A 67 4.40 0.62 -2.10
C GLY A 67 5.79 1.05 -1.64
N THR A 68 6.12 2.33 -1.72
CA THR A 68 7.32 2.89 -1.10
C THR A 68 6.98 4.19 -0.38
N PHE A 69 7.62 4.44 0.76
CA PHE A 69 7.52 5.72 1.47
C PHE A 69 8.89 6.15 1.98
N ASN A 70 9.32 7.35 1.57
CA ASN A 70 10.58 7.92 2.05
C ASN A 70 10.30 8.79 3.29
N GLU A 71 10.66 8.26 4.46
CA GLU A 71 10.60 8.95 5.75
C GLU A 71 11.98 9.38 6.26
N SER A 72 12.96 9.55 5.37
CA SER A 72 14.32 9.97 5.70
C SER A 72 14.33 11.12 6.70
N ARG A 73 14.85 10.86 7.90
CA ARG A 73 14.99 11.88 8.97
C ARG A 73 15.79 13.09 8.52
N ALA A 74 16.69 12.91 7.55
CA ALA A 74 17.50 13.97 6.97
C ALA A 74 16.71 14.90 6.04
N ARG A 75 15.43 14.59 5.74
CA ARG A 75 14.58 15.28 4.76
C ARG A 75 15.20 15.31 3.37
N LYS A 76 15.82 14.19 2.98
CA LYS A 76 16.52 14.05 1.69
C LYS A 76 15.87 12.98 0.84
N ASP A 77 15.99 13.17 -0.46
CA ASP A 77 15.67 12.13 -1.42
C ASP A 77 16.63 10.95 -1.24
N ILE A 78 16.13 9.74 -1.50
CA ILE A 78 16.89 8.49 -1.43
C ILE A 78 17.01 7.93 -2.83
N VAL A 79 18.24 7.64 -3.26
CA VAL A 79 18.52 6.88 -4.48
C VAL A 79 18.96 5.49 -4.06
N THR A 80 18.13 4.50 -4.35
CA THR A 80 18.42 3.10 -4.04
C THR A 80 17.71 2.18 -5.03
N SER A 81 18.15 0.94 -5.07
CA SER A 81 17.56 -0.16 -5.82
C SER A 81 17.15 -1.25 -4.83
N PHE A 82 16.19 -2.10 -5.22
CA PHE A 82 15.89 -3.29 -4.44
C PHE A 82 15.46 -4.46 -5.31
N GLN A 83 15.76 -5.66 -4.82
CA GLN A 83 15.35 -6.91 -5.40
C GLN A 83 14.37 -7.60 -4.44
N ILE A 84 13.25 -8.04 -4.98
CA ILE A 84 12.25 -8.81 -4.24
C ILE A 84 12.32 -10.24 -4.73
N THR A 85 12.51 -11.17 -3.81
CA THR A 85 12.48 -12.60 -4.08
C THR A 85 11.30 -13.20 -3.36
N ILE A 86 10.42 -13.86 -4.12
CA ILE A 86 9.32 -14.63 -3.59
C ILE A 86 9.63 -16.10 -3.80
N SER A 87 9.50 -16.92 -2.76
CA SER A 87 9.75 -18.36 -2.83
C SER A 87 8.65 -19.18 -2.18
N ASP A 88 8.44 -20.41 -2.64
CA ASP A 88 7.67 -21.43 -1.93
C ASP A 88 8.57 -22.43 -1.18
N GLU A 89 7.96 -23.30 -0.39
CA GLU A 89 8.67 -24.36 0.35
C GLU A 89 9.24 -25.46 -0.56
N ASN A 90 8.78 -25.55 -1.81
CA ASN A 90 9.25 -26.51 -2.81
C ASN A 90 10.50 -26.01 -3.55
N GLY A 91 11.05 -24.86 -3.14
CA GLY A 91 12.27 -24.28 -3.71
C GLY A 91 12.05 -23.52 -5.01
N LYS A 92 10.80 -23.29 -5.44
CA LYS A 92 10.51 -22.41 -6.58
C LYS A 92 10.60 -20.97 -6.15
N SER A 93 11.11 -20.10 -7.01
CA SER A 93 11.20 -18.67 -6.74
C SER A 93 10.99 -17.80 -7.97
N GLU A 94 10.49 -16.59 -7.72
CA GLU A 94 10.40 -15.50 -8.68
C GLU A 94 11.17 -14.30 -8.12
N VAL A 95 11.94 -13.64 -8.99
CA VAL A 95 12.83 -12.52 -8.61
C VAL A 95 12.43 -11.29 -9.42
N PHE A 96 12.22 -10.17 -8.72
CA PHE A 96 11.81 -8.90 -9.28
C PHE A 96 12.83 -7.82 -8.96
N ASN A 97 13.40 -7.23 -10.00
CA ASN A 97 14.44 -6.22 -9.91
C ASN A 97 13.85 -4.83 -10.07
N PHE A 98 14.08 -3.95 -9.10
CA PHE A 98 13.67 -2.55 -9.12
C PHE A 98 14.92 -1.69 -9.17
N PRO A 99 15.31 -1.18 -10.36
CA PRO A 99 16.58 -0.48 -10.53
C PRO A 99 16.62 0.81 -9.70
N ASN A 100 17.81 1.39 -9.60
CA ASN A 100 18.02 2.64 -8.88
C ASN A 100 17.00 3.70 -9.32
N LYS A 101 16.26 4.21 -8.34
CA LYS A 101 15.25 5.24 -8.53
C LYS A 101 15.40 6.28 -7.42
N ASN A 102 15.11 7.53 -7.77
CA ASN A 102 15.02 8.61 -6.80
C ASN A 102 13.64 8.60 -6.11
N TYR A 103 13.62 8.37 -4.79
CA TYR A 103 12.44 8.42 -3.94
C TYR A 103 12.44 9.73 -3.18
N LYS A 104 11.48 10.62 -3.45
CA LYS A 104 11.47 11.95 -2.84
C LYS A 104 11.01 11.91 -1.40
N PHE A 105 11.59 12.76 -0.57
CA PHE A 105 11.20 12.85 0.84
C PHE A 105 9.71 13.15 1.00
N GLY A 106 9.03 12.37 1.85
CA GLY A 106 7.60 12.51 2.13
C GLY A 106 6.67 12.01 1.02
N GLU A 107 7.22 11.48 -0.08
CA GLU A 107 6.43 10.94 -1.17
C GLU A 107 6.11 9.45 -0.92
N MET A 108 4.82 9.12 -1.01
CA MET A 108 4.33 7.76 -1.02
C MET A 108 3.98 7.37 -2.45
N LEU A 109 4.55 6.28 -2.94
CA LEU A 109 4.22 5.71 -4.24
C LEU A 109 3.60 4.34 -4.01
N ILE A 110 2.38 4.13 -4.51
CA ILE A 110 1.71 2.83 -4.46
C ILE A 110 1.31 2.45 -5.88
N SER A 111 1.81 1.31 -6.33
CA SER A 111 1.34 0.69 -7.57
C SER A 111 -0.07 0.12 -7.40
N ASN A 112 -0.85 0.14 -8.47
CA ASN A 112 -2.20 -0.42 -8.53
C ASN A 112 -2.34 -1.29 -9.78
N CYS A 113 -3.49 -1.91 -9.99
CA CYS A 113 -3.70 -2.79 -11.14
C CYS A 113 -3.66 -2.05 -12.50
N SER A 114 -3.87 -0.72 -12.52
CA SER A 114 -3.75 0.10 -13.73
C SER A 114 -2.32 0.58 -14.03
N ASN A 115 -1.42 0.53 -13.06
CA ASN A 115 -0.02 0.94 -13.18
C ASN A 115 0.92 -0.10 -12.54
N LEU A 116 0.71 -1.36 -12.91
CA LEU A 116 1.41 -2.50 -12.34
C LEU A 116 2.92 -2.41 -12.57
N THR A 117 3.67 -2.70 -11.52
CA THR A 117 5.13 -2.69 -11.58
C THR A 117 5.69 -3.98 -12.16
N GLN A 118 5.07 -5.14 -11.88
CA GLN A 118 5.51 -6.46 -12.37
C GLN A 118 4.34 -7.47 -12.34
N LYS A 119 4.10 -8.22 -13.43
CA LYS A 119 3.20 -9.39 -13.43
C LYS A 119 3.95 -10.61 -12.89
N LEU A 120 3.33 -11.43 -12.03
CA LEU A 120 3.93 -12.68 -11.56
C LEU A 120 3.84 -13.73 -12.67
N VAL A 121 4.98 -14.27 -13.07
CA VAL A 121 5.10 -15.19 -14.21
C VAL A 121 4.92 -16.61 -13.69
N SER A 122 3.67 -16.96 -13.38
CA SER A 122 3.08 -18.32 -13.26
C SER A 122 3.88 -19.46 -12.59
N THR A 123 5.03 -19.20 -11.99
CA THR A 123 5.97 -20.22 -11.52
C THR A 123 5.56 -20.65 -10.11
N LEU A 124 5.06 -19.68 -9.35
CA LEU A 124 4.41 -19.89 -8.07
C LEU A 124 2.89 -20.04 -8.24
N ASN A 125 2.31 -21.07 -7.63
CA ASN A 125 0.86 -21.23 -7.59
C ASN A 125 0.27 -20.35 -6.48
N TRP A 126 -0.34 -19.23 -6.89
CA TRP A 126 -0.98 -18.25 -6.02
C TRP A 126 -2.44 -18.55 -5.67
N ARG A 127 -3.05 -19.57 -6.31
CA ARG A 127 -4.49 -19.88 -6.16
C ARG A 127 -4.78 -20.87 -5.03
N THR A 128 -3.84 -21.75 -4.70
CA THR A 128 -4.11 -22.87 -3.78
C THR A 128 -3.45 -22.74 -2.41
N ASP A 129 -2.29 -22.07 -2.32
CA ASP A 129 -1.61 -21.93 -1.03
C ASP A 129 -0.62 -20.76 -1.02
N ASN A 130 -1.02 -19.69 -0.34
CA ASN A 130 -0.21 -18.50 -0.08
C ASN A 130 0.56 -18.60 1.25
N SER A 131 0.19 -19.52 2.15
CA SER A 131 0.74 -19.61 3.51
C SER A 131 2.18 -20.10 3.55
N THR A 132 2.56 -20.88 2.54
CA THR A 132 3.94 -21.38 2.35
C THR A 132 4.85 -20.40 1.61
N LYS A 133 4.31 -19.28 1.13
CA LYS A 133 5.09 -18.28 0.38
C LYS A 133 5.85 -17.37 1.33
N LYS A 134 7.11 -17.10 0.98
CA LYS A 134 8.01 -16.19 1.69
C LYS A 134 8.46 -15.09 0.76
N ILE A 135 8.34 -13.86 1.22
CA ILE A 135 8.87 -12.68 0.53
C ILE A 135 10.14 -12.23 1.25
N LYS A 136 11.21 -12.03 0.48
CA LYS A 136 12.45 -11.40 0.94
C LYS A 136 12.75 -10.19 0.09
N LEU A 137 13.38 -9.20 0.70
CA LEU A 137 13.83 -8.00 0.01
C LEU A 137 15.33 -7.80 0.27
N LYS A 138 16.07 -7.49 -0.79
CA LYS A 138 17.47 -7.06 -0.73
C LYS A 138 17.56 -5.64 -1.28
N PHE A 139 17.94 -4.70 -0.42
CA PHE A 139 18.29 -3.34 -0.83
C PHE A 139 19.68 -3.28 -1.47
N ASP A 140 19.92 -2.23 -2.25
CA ASP A 140 21.19 -1.93 -2.93
C ASP A 140 21.75 -3.15 -3.67
N TYR A 141 20.89 -3.83 -4.45
CA TYR A 141 21.38 -4.97 -5.23
C TYR A 141 22.25 -4.47 -6.39
N GLU A 142 23.41 -5.10 -6.54
CA GLU A 142 24.26 -4.94 -7.71
C GLU A 142 23.73 -5.87 -8.81
N ASN A 143 23.62 -5.33 -10.03
CA ASN A 143 23.15 -6.05 -11.21
C ASN A 143 24.27 -6.91 -11.80
#